data_AF-A0A376E7P8-F1
#
_entry.id   AF-A0A376E7P8-F1
#
_cell.length_a   1.000
_cell.length_b   1.000
_cell.length_c   1.000
_cell.angle_alpha   90.00
_cell.angle_beta   90.00
_cell.angle_gamma   90.00
#
_symmetry.space_group_name_H-M   'P 1'
#
loop_
_entity.id
_entity.type
_entity.pdbx_description
1 polymer ?
#
loop_
_entity_poly.entity_id
_entity_poly.type
_entity_poly.pdbx_seq_one_letter_code
_entity_poly.pdbx_strand_id
1 'polypeptide(L)'
;MNFFVDNFIVESASLATSEVSKAKEDIKAYPNPFTEVLNISKSDLVKSVSVSDVSGRLVKTIENPSSALHLGDLKQGLYFVTLNMKDGSKQMIKAIKK
;
A
#
# COMPACT_ATOMS: atom_id res chain seq x y z
N MET A 1 -23.25 40.53 -13.22
CA MET A 1 -22.97 39.32 -12.43
C MET A 1 -21.85 38.61 -13.17
N ASN A 2 -20.61 38.92 -12.79
CA ASN A 2 -19.45 38.60 -13.60
C ASN A 2 -18.48 37.84 -12.70
N PHE A 3 -18.25 36.59 -13.09
CA PHE A 3 -17.55 35.58 -12.32
C PHE A 3 -16.05 35.88 -12.32
N PHE A 4 -15.44 35.87 -11.13
CA PHE A 4 -13.99 35.86 -10.97
C PHE A 4 -13.52 34.41 -11.16
N VAL A 5 -12.62 34.17 -12.12
CA VAL A 5 -11.90 32.90 -12.21
C VAL A 5 -10.60 33.08 -11.43
N ASP A 6 -10.49 32.35 -10.32
CA ASP A 6 -9.27 32.26 -9.53
C ASP A 6 -8.27 31.31 -10.22
N ASN A 7 -7.00 31.69 -10.18
CA ASN A 7 -5.96 31.10 -11.00
C ASN A 7 -5.51 29.73 -10.44
N PHE A 8 -6.08 28.63 -10.94
CA PHE A 8 -5.56 27.30 -10.63
C PHE A 8 -4.28 27.02 -11.40
N ILE A 9 -3.14 27.10 -10.71
CA ILE A 9 -1.88 26.53 -11.17
C ILE A 9 -1.98 25.03 -10.93
N VAL A 10 -2.28 24.27 -11.99
CA VAL A 10 -2.04 22.83 -11.96
C VAL A 10 -0.55 22.65 -12.21
N GLU A 11 0.23 22.60 -11.13
CA GLU A 11 1.54 21.96 -11.22
C GLU A 11 1.28 20.52 -11.65
N SER A 12 1.70 20.20 -12.87
CA SER A 12 1.77 18.84 -13.37
C SER A 12 2.79 18.07 -12.54
N ALA A 13 2.43 17.73 -11.30
CA ALA A 13 3.08 16.68 -10.55
C ALA A 13 2.81 15.40 -11.32
N SER A 14 3.71 15.11 -12.27
CA SER A 14 3.83 13.81 -12.89
C SER A 14 3.89 12.80 -11.73
N LEU A 15 2.79 12.08 -11.50
CA LEU A 15 2.72 10.94 -10.59
C LEU A 15 3.45 9.73 -11.21
N ALA A 16 4.61 9.97 -11.82
CA ALA A 16 5.63 8.96 -12.01
C ALA A 16 6.45 8.95 -10.73
N THR A 17 5.97 8.24 -9.71
CA THR A 17 6.78 7.96 -8.53
C THR A 17 7.85 6.94 -8.93
N SER A 18 8.91 7.41 -9.55
CA SER A 18 10.22 6.76 -9.46
C SER A 18 10.75 6.98 -8.04
N GLU A 19 10.01 6.52 -7.03
CA GLU A 19 10.51 6.45 -5.66
C GLU A 19 11.29 5.14 -5.51
N VAL A 20 12.34 5.00 -6.34
CA VAL A 20 13.33 3.92 -6.25
C VAL A 20 14.68 4.60 -6.04
N SER A 21 14.90 5.14 -4.84
CA SER A 21 16.24 5.56 -4.41
C SER A 21 16.28 5.95 -2.93
N LYS A 22 15.79 5.08 -2.05
CA LYS A 22 16.47 4.86 -0.77
C LYS A 22 16.57 3.37 -0.56
N ALA A 23 17.80 2.85 -0.59
CA ALA A 23 18.16 1.50 -0.20
C ALA A 23 17.88 1.26 1.29
N LYS A 24 16.60 1.30 1.67
CA LYS A 24 16.09 0.87 2.96
C LYS A 24 15.43 -0.48 2.73
N GLU A 25 16.19 -1.54 2.93
CA GLU A 25 15.70 -2.91 3.19
C GLU A 25 14.25 -3.19 2.75
N ASP A 26 14.01 -3.17 1.44
CA ASP A 26 12.66 -3.21 0.91
C ASP A 26 11.93 -4.46 1.40
N ILE A 27 10.82 -4.25 2.13
CA ILE A 27 9.96 -5.35 2.51
C ILE A 27 9.24 -5.87 1.26
N LYS A 28 9.33 -7.17 1.02
CA LYS A 28 8.68 -7.83 -0.12
C LYS A 28 7.43 -8.53 0.35
N ALA A 29 6.40 -8.53 -0.49
CA ALA A 29 5.20 -9.33 -0.28
C ALA A 29 5.12 -10.47 -1.31
N TYR A 30 4.81 -11.69 -0.86
CA TYR A 30 4.76 -12.89 -1.70
C TYR A 30 3.81 -13.97 -1.14
N PRO A 31 3.22 -14.84 -1.98
CA PRO A 31 3.27 -14.78 -3.43
C PRO A 31 2.42 -13.61 -3.96
N ASN A 32 2.77 -13.10 -5.13
CA ASN A 32 1.91 -12.18 -5.87
C ASN A 32 1.83 -12.70 -7.32
N PRO A 33 0.65 -13.13 -7.81
CA PRO A 33 -0.67 -13.11 -7.15
C PRO A 33 -0.82 -14.10 -5.98
N PHE A 34 -1.69 -13.78 -5.02
CA PHE A 34 -2.03 -14.63 -3.85
C PHE A 34 -3.48 -15.11 -3.90
N THR A 35 -3.81 -16.11 -3.07
CA THR A 35 -5.18 -16.64 -2.91
C THR A 35 -5.72 -16.29 -1.52
N GLU A 36 -5.17 -16.88 -0.47
CA GLU A 36 -5.65 -16.71 0.91
C GLU A 36 -4.66 -15.99 1.82
N VAL A 37 -3.37 -16.26 1.64
CA VAL A 37 -2.31 -15.73 2.50
C VAL A 37 -1.31 -14.97 1.65
N LEU A 38 -1.01 -13.74 2.07
CA LEU A 38 0.08 -12.93 1.55
C LEU A 38 1.15 -12.82 2.63
N ASN A 39 2.37 -13.28 2.34
CA ASN A 39 3.48 -13.17 3.26
C ASN A 39 4.24 -11.87 3.05
N ILE A 40 4.81 -11.31 4.11
CA ILE A 40 5.70 -10.15 4.07
C ILE A 40 7.04 -10.52 4.68
N SER A 41 8.14 -10.07 4.07
CA SER A 41 9.48 -10.23 4.64
C SER A 41 9.70 -9.27 5.81
N LYS A 42 10.52 -9.63 6.80
CA LYS A 42 10.92 -8.71 7.89
C LYS A 42 9.72 -8.08 8.62
N SER A 43 8.68 -8.89 8.87
CA SER A 43 7.47 -8.50 9.63
C SER A 43 7.80 -7.88 10.99
N ASP A 44 8.92 -8.26 11.61
CA ASP A 44 9.42 -7.68 12.87
C ASP A 44 9.66 -6.17 12.80
N LEU A 45 9.93 -5.61 11.62
CA LEU A 45 10.13 -4.18 11.40
C LEU A 45 8.80 -3.43 11.17
N VAL A 46 7.71 -4.17 10.94
CA VAL A 46 6.39 -3.63 10.63
C VAL A 46 5.61 -3.42 11.93
N LYS A 47 5.04 -2.22 12.07
CA LYS A 47 4.13 -1.86 13.18
C LYS A 47 2.70 -2.25 12.85
N SER A 48 2.23 -1.90 11.65
CA SER A 48 0.90 -2.26 11.19
C SER A 48 0.83 -2.39 9.67
N VAL A 49 -0.12 -3.18 9.19
CA VAL A 49 -0.45 -3.32 7.77
C VAL A 49 -1.86 -2.78 7.53
N SER A 50 -2.02 -1.98 6.49
CA SER A 50 -3.32 -1.52 5.99
C SER A 50 -3.50 -1.98 4.56
N VAL A 51 -4.63 -2.60 4.26
CA VAL A 51 -4.98 -3.07 2.92
C VAL A 51 -6.13 -2.24 2.39
N SER A 52 -5.96 -1.65 1.20
CA SER A 52 -6.97 -0.85 0.52
C SER A 52 -7.25 -1.39 -0.88
N ASP A 53 -8.50 -1.25 -1.34
CA ASP A 53 -8.87 -1.57 -2.72
C ASP A 53 -8.53 -0.43 -3.69
N VAL A 54 -8.79 -0.63 -4.99
CA VAL A 54 -8.50 0.36 -6.05
C VAL A 54 -9.27 1.68 -5.91
N SER A 55 -10.37 1.70 -5.14
CA SER A 55 -11.13 2.92 -4.84
C SER A 55 -10.54 3.72 -3.68
N GLY A 56 -9.46 3.21 -3.06
CA GLY A 56 -8.86 3.81 -1.87
C GLY A 56 -9.56 3.43 -0.57
N ARG A 57 -10.62 2.61 -0.62
CA ARG A 57 -11.31 2.15 0.58
C ARG A 57 -10.43 1.18 1.35
N LEU A 58 -10.22 1.48 2.63
CA LEU A 58 -9.54 0.60 3.58
C LEU A 58 -10.42 -0.62 3.85
N VAL A 59 -9.92 -1.81 3.52
CA VAL A 59 -10.65 -3.08 3.67
C VAL A 59 -10.16 -3.90 4.85
N LYS A 60 -8.90 -3.71 5.29
CA LYS A 60 -8.34 -4.44 6.44
C LYS A 60 -7.20 -3.67 7.10
N THR A 61 -7.12 -3.75 8.41
CA THR A 61 -5.97 -3.26 9.20
C THR A 61 -5.53 -4.35 10.16
N ILE A 62 -4.22 -4.58 10.24
CA ILE A 62 -3.62 -5.58 11.11
C ILE A 62 -2.52 -4.87 11.91
N GLU A 63 -2.73 -4.76 13.22
CA GLU A 63 -1.71 -4.26 14.15
C GLU A 63 -0.77 -5.39 14.55
N ASN A 64 0.54 -5.10 14.66
CA ASN A 64 1.59 -6.08 14.94
C ASN A 64 1.47 -7.35 14.09
N PRO A 65 1.53 -7.22 12.74
CA PRO A 65 1.29 -8.33 11.84
C PRO A 65 2.33 -9.43 12.00
N SER A 66 1.89 -10.67 11.86
CA SER A 66 2.80 -11.80 11.61
C SER A 66 3.33 -11.74 10.16
N SER A 67 4.34 -12.55 9.85
CA SER A 67 4.83 -12.68 8.47
C SER A 67 3.76 -13.14 7.50
N ALA A 68 2.71 -13.84 7.96
CA ALA A 68 1.59 -14.29 7.16
C ALA A 68 0.36 -13.39 7.37
N LEU A 69 -0.12 -12.76 6.30
CA LEU A 69 -1.33 -11.96 6.29
C LEU A 69 -2.49 -12.78 5.72
N HIS A 70 -3.47 -13.11 6.56
CA HIS A 70 -4.67 -13.84 6.15
C HIS A 70 -5.66 -12.87 5.49
N LEU A 71 -5.77 -12.95 4.16
CA LEU A 71 -6.57 -12.09 3.30
C LEU A 71 -7.58 -12.91 2.46
N GLY A 72 -7.94 -14.12 2.91
CA GLY A 72 -8.87 -15.04 2.24
C GLY A 72 -10.30 -14.49 2.10
N ASP A 73 -10.69 -13.57 2.96
CA ASP A 73 -11.95 -12.84 2.99
C ASP A 73 -12.09 -11.77 1.90
N LEU A 74 -10.99 -11.34 1.27
CA LEU A 74 -11.01 -10.36 0.18
C LEU A 74 -11.58 -10.96 -1.12
N LYS A 75 -12.16 -10.14 -1.99
CA LYS A 75 -12.56 -10.59 -3.33
C LYS A 75 -11.34 -10.61 -4.28
N GLN A 76 -11.45 -11.30 -5.41
CA GLN A 76 -10.43 -11.21 -6.46
C GLN A 76 -10.28 -9.77 -6.93
N GLY A 77 -9.05 -9.33 -7.16
CA GLY A 77 -8.78 -7.96 -7.56
C GLY A 77 -7.41 -7.43 -7.16
N LEU A 78 -7.17 -6.17 -7.50
CA LEU A 78 -5.96 -5.44 -7.14
C LEU A 78 -6.15 -4.73 -5.79
N TYR A 79 -5.14 -4.85 -4.94
CA TYR A 79 -5.09 -4.21 -3.63
C TYR A 79 -3.75 -3.49 -3.43
N PHE A 80 -3.79 -2.48 -2.56
CA PHE A 80 -2.62 -1.76 -2.08
C PHE A 80 -2.39 -2.12 -0.62
N VAL A 81 -1.24 -2.72 -0.34
CA VAL A 81 -0.80 -3.11 1.00
C VAL A 81 0.19 -2.05 1.48
N THR A 82 -0.24 -1.23 2.43
CA THR A 82 0.60 -0.22 3.08
C THR A 82 1.16 -0.79 4.36
N LEU A 83 2.48 -0.86 4.44
CA LEU A 83 3.25 -1.24 5.62
C LEU A 83 3.64 0.03 6.36
N ASN A 84 3.18 0.17 7.59
CA ASN A 84 3.66 1.20 8.50
C ASN A 84 4.78 0.60 9.34
N MET A 85 6.00 1.08 9.19
CA MET A 85 7.18 0.57 9.89
C MET A 85 7.26 1.13 11.30
N LYS A 86 8.00 0.43 12.17
CA LYS A 86 8.28 0.88 13.54
C LYS A 86 9.16 2.13 13.58
N ASP A 87 9.99 2.36 12.55
CA ASP A 87 10.82 3.56 12.40
C ASP A 87 10.02 4.79 11.91
N GLY A 88 8.71 4.65 11.70
CA GLY A 88 7.83 5.70 11.20
C GLY A 88 7.77 5.82 9.68
N SER A 89 8.63 5.11 8.94
CA SER A 89 8.53 5.05 7.47
C SER A 89 7.32 4.23 7.02
N LYS A 90 6.92 4.43 5.77
CA LYS A 90 5.83 3.69 5.14
C LYS A 90 6.30 3.12 3.82
N GLN A 91 5.84 1.91 3.50
CA GLN A 91 6.09 1.27 2.22
C GLN A 91 4.77 0.75 1.64
N MET A 92 4.48 1.05 0.38
CA MET A 92 3.29 0.57 -0.31
C MET A 92 3.65 -0.51 -1.32
N ILE A 93 2.92 -1.63 -1.29
CA ILE A 93 3.12 -2.77 -2.18
C ILE A 93 1.80 -3.09 -2.90
N LYS A 94 1.87 -3.31 -4.21
CA LYS A 94 0.73 -3.77 -5.01
C LYS A 94 0.58 -5.28 -4.88
N ALA A 95 -0.62 -5.76 -4.56
CA ALA A 95 -0.92 -7.19 -4.43
C ALA A 95 -2.15 -7.57 -5.24
N ILE A 96 -2.09 -8.68 -5.98
CA ILE A 96 -3.18 -9.17 -6.81
C ILE A 96 -3.75 -10.43 -6.17
N LYS A 97 -5.04 -10.43 -5.88
CA LYS A 97 -5.78 -11.61 -5.41
C LYS A 97 -6.41 -12.36 -6.59
N LYS A 98 -6.13 -13.66 -6.68
CA LYS A 98 -6.77 -14.62 -7.59
C LYS A 98 -7.97 -15.31 -6.97
#